data_AF-A0A7W1C3V4-F1
#
_entry.id   AF-A0A7W1C3V4-F1
#
_cell.length_a   1.000
_cell.length_b   1.000
_cell.length_c   1.000
_cell.angle_alpha   90.00
_cell.angle_beta   90.00
_cell.angle_gamma   90.00
#
_symmetry.space_group_name_H-M   'P 1'
#
loop_
_entity.id
_entity.type
_entity.pdbx_description
1 polymer ?
#
loop_
_entity_poly.entity_id
_entity_poly.type
_entity_poly.pdbx_seq_one_letter_code
_entity_poly.pdbx_strand_id
1 'polypeptide(L)'
;MFDDLDWEPFRASWASEPTVFFPFDDTPERVTGQAAVEARFRRFFEQVRARGSGPPYLNLKPRELRVERYGDAGLVTFELGGPGGRMGRRTLLFVRENDAWRLSHLHASAAGEP
;
A
#
# COMPACT_ATOMS: atom_id res chain seq x y z
N MET A 1 -3.36 -8.78 -8.59
CA MET A 1 -2.05 -8.16 -8.29
C MET A 1 -1.77 -8.08 -6.79
N PHE A 2 -2.16 -7.02 -6.05
CA PHE A 2 -1.78 -6.95 -4.62
C PHE A 2 -2.51 -7.99 -3.76
N ASP A 3 -3.81 -8.21 -4.01
CA ASP A 3 -4.57 -9.27 -3.32
C ASP A 3 -3.99 -10.67 -3.58
N ASP A 4 -3.43 -10.89 -4.76
CA ASP A 4 -2.77 -12.15 -5.16
C ASP A 4 -1.28 -12.21 -4.78
N LEU A 5 -0.72 -11.10 -4.28
CA LEU A 5 0.69 -10.92 -3.98
C LEU A 5 1.59 -11.15 -5.22
N ASP A 6 1.15 -10.70 -6.39
CA ASP A 6 1.91 -10.73 -7.64
C ASP A 6 3.05 -9.71 -7.59
N TRP A 7 4.29 -10.21 -7.50
CA TRP A 7 5.43 -9.35 -7.24
C TRP A 7 5.78 -8.40 -8.37
N GLU A 8 5.94 -8.90 -9.60
CA GLU A 8 6.46 -8.07 -10.70
C GLU A 8 5.53 -6.91 -11.07
N PRO A 9 4.20 -7.11 -11.24
CA PRO A 9 3.31 -6.00 -11.52
C PRO A 9 3.23 -5.03 -10.33
N PHE A 10 3.29 -5.53 -9.09
CA PHE A 10 3.31 -4.69 -7.89
C PHE A 10 4.55 -3.80 -7.86
N ARG A 11 5.74 -4.40 -8.01
CA ARG A 11 7.02 -3.67 -8.08
C ARG A 11 7.00 -2.62 -9.19
N ALA A 12 6.52 -3.00 -10.38
CA ALA A 12 6.44 -2.08 -11.51
C ALA A 12 5.49 -0.89 -11.24
N SER A 13 4.53 -0.99 -10.33
CA SER A 13 3.60 0.12 -10.05
C SER A 13 4.23 1.29 -9.28
N TRP A 14 5.42 1.11 -8.68
CA TRP A 14 6.08 2.13 -7.87
C TRP A 14 6.91 3.12 -8.69
N ALA A 15 7.05 4.32 -8.16
CA ALA A 15 7.94 5.36 -8.68
C ALA A 15 9.41 4.99 -8.42
N SER A 16 10.36 5.73 -9.01
CA SER A 16 11.79 5.46 -8.81
C SER A 16 12.26 5.71 -7.37
N GLU A 17 11.66 6.68 -6.68
CA GLU A 17 12.00 7.05 -5.30
C GLU A 17 10.76 6.97 -4.39
N PRO A 18 10.26 5.75 -4.10
CA PRO A 18 9.04 5.58 -3.33
C PRO A 18 9.28 5.78 -1.84
N THR A 19 8.24 6.20 -1.11
CA THR A 19 8.26 6.22 0.35
C THR A 19 7.00 5.61 0.95
N VAL A 20 7.15 4.94 2.10
CA VAL A 20 6.03 4.27 2.76
C VAL A 20 6.05 4.49 4.27
N PHE A 21 4.89 4.79 4.85
CA PHE A 21 4.62 4.57 6.27
C PHE A 21 3.78 3.32 6.43
N PHE A 22 4.29 2.35 7.18
CA PHE A 22 3.59 1.10 7.48
C PHE A 22 2.81 1.23 8.79
N PRO A 23 1.68 0.50 8.95
CA PRO A 23 0.87 0.55 10.16
C PRO A 23 1.37 -0.43 11.24
N PHE A 24 2.65 -0.84 11.18
CA PHE A 24 3.19 -1.93 11.98
C PHE A 24 4.25 -1.42 12.96
N ASP A 25 4.20 -1.90 14.20
CA ASP A 25 5.14 -1.50 15.26
C ASP A 25 6.59 -1.88 14.94
N ASP A 26 6.80 -2.91 14.12
CA ASP A 26 8.14 -3.33 13.66
C ASP A 26 8.70 -2.46 12.54
N THR A 27 7.96 -1.46 12.06
CA THR A 27 8.38 -0.50 11.04
C THR A 27 7.79 0.88 11.36
N PRO A 28 8.22 1.50 12.48
CA PRO A 28 7.63 2.75 12.96
C PRO A 28 8.11 3.97 12.14
N GLU A 29 9.27 3.87 11.51
CA GLU A 29 9.86 4.93 10.70
C GLU A 29 9.45 4.83 9.22
N ARG A 30 9.61 5.95 8.50
CA ARG A 30 9.42 5.99 7.05
C ARG A 30 10.42 5.06 6.37
N VAL A 31 9.92 4.19 5.49
CA VAL A 31 10.76 3.44 4.55
C VAL A 31 10.91 4.27 3.27
N THR A 32 12.15 4.49 2.83
CA THR A 32 12.47 5.38 1.70
C THR A 32 13.35 4.67 0.68
N GLY A 33 13.06 4.88 -0.59
CA GLY A 33 13.84 4.38 -1.72
C GLY A 33 13.43 2.95 -2.12
N GLN A 34 13.67 2.64 -3.38
CA GLN A 34 13.16 1.43 -4.03
C GLN A 34 13.62 0.15 -3.31
N ALA A 35 14.91 0.02 -3.01
CA ALA A 35 15.46 -1.19 -2.39
C ALA A 35 14.84 -1.48 -1.01
N ALA A 36 14.67 -0.45 -0.17
CA ALA A 36 14.13 -0.61 1.18
C ALA A 36 12.62 -0.91 1.15
N VAL A 37 11.88 -0.21 0.28
CA VAL A 37 10.44 -0.46 0.07
C VAL A 37 10.22 -1.87 -0.45
N GLU A 38 10.99 -2.30 -1.45
CA GLU A 38 10.88 -3.65 -2.00
C GLU A 38 11.18 -4.73 -0.95
N ALA A 39 12.29 -4.59 -0.19
CA ALA A 39 12.66 -5.53 0.86
C ALA A 39 11.54 -5.67 1.91
N ARG A 40 10.93 -4.56 2.33
CA ARG A 40 9.85 -4.59 3.34
C ARG A 40 8.57 -5.24 2.82
N PHE A 41 8.22 -5.01 1.55
CA PHE A 41 7.05 -5.65 0.93
C PHE A 41 7.28 -7.13 0.64
N ARG A 42 8.49 -7.55 0.25
CA ARG A 42 8.81 -8.99 0.12
C ARG A 42 8.59 -9.73 1.43
N ARG A 43 9.12 -9.20 2.54
CA ARG A 43 8.88 -9.75 3.88
C ARG A 43 7.38 -9.80 4.21
N PHE A 44 6.63 -8.74 3.88
CA PHE A 44 5.17 -8.74 4.05
C PHE A 44 4.49 -9.83 3.21
N PHE A 45 4.84 -9.98 1.93
CA PHE A 45 4.25 -10.98 1.03
C PHE A 45 4.53 -12.39 1.52
N GLU A 46 5.75 -12.68 1.96
CA GLU A 46 6.12 -13.96 2.56
C GLU A 46 5.29 -14.25 3.81
N GLN A 47 5.16 -13.28 4.72
CA GLN A 47 4.36 -13.40 5.94
C GLN A 47 2.88 -13.67 5.64
N VAL A 48 2.31 -13.03 4.61
CA VAL A 48 0.91 -13.24 4.22
C VAL A 48 0.73 -14.60 3.55
N ARG A 49 1.62 -14.99 2.63
CA ARG A 49 1.58 -16.31 1.96
C ARG A 49 1.67 -17.45 2.97
N ALA A 50 2.53 -17.33 3.97
CA ALA A 50 2.68 -18.34 5.02
C ALA A 50 1.41 -18.56 5.86
N ARG A 51 0.47 -17.60 5.86
CA ARG A 51 -0.81 -17.68 6.59
C ARG A 51 -1.99 -18.13 5.73
N GLY A 52 -1.86 -18.11 4.40
CA GLY A 52 -2.93 -18.41 3.46
C GLY A 52 -2.79 -19.78 2.79
N SER A 53 -3.89 -20.29 2.23
CA SER A 53 -3.92 -21.56 1.47
C SER A 53 -3.79 -21.37 -0.05
N GLY A 54 -3.76 -20.13 -0.54
CA GLY A 54 -3.62 -19.78 -1.94
C GLY A 54 -4.19 -18.40 -2.27
N PRO A 55 -4.00 -17.91 -3.51
CA PRO A 55 -4.57 -16.64 -3.94
C PRO A 55 -6.10 -16.69 -4.12
N PRO A 56 -6.82 -15.57 -3.92
CA PRO A 56 -6.29 -14.30 -3.43
C PRO A 56 -5.94 -14.42 -1.93
N TYR A 57 -4.74 -13.98 -1.56
CA TYR A 57 -4.24 -14.05 -0.18
C TYR A 57 -4.82 -12.94 0.70
N LEU A 58 -5.20 -11.82 0.08
CA LEU A 58 -5.93 -10.72 0.71
C LEU A 58 -7.26 -10.54 -0.01
N ASN A 59 -8.20 -9.85 0.64
CA ASN A 59 -9.46 -9.46 0.02
C ASN A 59 -9.77 -8.02 0.42
N LEU A 60 -8.95 -7.08 -0.07
CA LEU A 60 -9.07 -5.68 0.31
C LEU A 60 -10.28 -5.08 -0.39
N LYS A 61 -11.22 -4.55 0.41
CA LYS A 61 -12.40 -3.82 -0.07
C LYS A 61 -12.30 -2.37 0.37
N PRO A 62 -11.81 -1.45 -0.49
CA PRO A 62 -11.80 -0.03 -0.18
C PRO A 62 -13.21 0.49 0.11
N ARG A 63 -13.33 1.31 1.14
CA ARG A 63 -14.54 2.07 1.49
C ARG A 63 -14.22 3.55 1.47
N GLU A 64 -15.22 4.39 1.21
CA GLU A 64 -15.06 5.85 1.13
C GLU A 64 -13.91 6.27 0.19
N LEU A 65 -13.76 5.58 -0.95
CA LEU A 65 -12.71 5.84 -1.91
C LEU A 65 -12.86 7.24 -2.51
N ARG A 66 -11.82 8.06 -2.34
CA ARG A 66 -11.69 9.37 -2.99
C ARG A 66 -10.45 9.39 -3.86
N VAL A 67 -10.60 10.00 -5.04
CA VAL A 67 -9.54 10.18 -6.02
C VAL A 67 -9.57 11.62 -6.48
N GLU A 68 -8.47 12.32 -6.30
CA GLU A 68 -8.31 13.74 -6.66
C GLU A 68 -7.05 13.91 -7.52
N ARG A 69 -7.15 14.69 -8.60
CA ARG A 69 -6.04 14.94 -9.51
C ARG A 69 -5.58 16.39 -9.43
N TYR A 70 -4.27 16.57 -9.33
CA TYR A 70 -3.58 17.85 -9.27
C TYR A 70 -2.45 17.87 -10.30
N GLY A 71 -2.77 18.28 -11.54
CA GLY A 71 -1.81 18.24 -12.66
C GLY A 71 -1.33 16.81 -12.93
N ASP A 72 -0.04 16.56 -12.72
CA ASP A 72 0.61 15.25 -12.86
C ASP A 72 0.77 14.50 -11.53
N ALA A 73 0.01 14.90 -10.50
CA ALA A 73 -0.16 14.18 -9.25
C ALA A 73 -1.61 13.70 -9.06
N GLY A 74 -1.77 12.56 -8.41
CA GLY A 74 -3.07 12.00 -8.04
C GLY A 74 -3.07 11.57 -6.58
N LEU A 75 -3.99 12.10 -5.79
CA LEU A 75 -4.20 11.72 -4.40
C LEU A 75 -5.35 10.70 -4.32
N VAL A 76 -5.08 9.54 -3.73
CA VAL A 76 -6.08 8.51 -3.50
C VAL A 76 -6.17 8.24 -2.00
N THR A 77 -7.38 8.33 -1.44
CA THR A 77 -7.62 7.99 -0.03
C THR A 77 -8.78 7.02 0.09
N PHE A 78 -8.68 6.08 1.03
CA PHE A 78 -9.75 5.14 1.34
C PHE A 78 -9.54 4.48 2.70
N GLU A 79 -10.59 3.82 3.17
CA GLU A 79 -10.62 3.03 4.39
C GLU A 79 -10.68 1.53 4.08
N LEU A 80 -10.18 0.72 4.99
CA LEU A 80 -10.22 -0.75 4.97
C LEU A 80 -10.81 -1.24 6.30
N GLY A 81 -11.68 -2.25 6.25
CA GLY A 81 -12.36 -2.80 7.43
C GLY A 81 -13.81 -2.34 7.56
N GLY A 82 -14.50 -2.83 8.60
CA GLY A 82 -15.94 -2.66 8.82
C GLY A 82 -16.28 -1.96 10.15
N PRO A 83 -17.53 -1.53 10.34
CA PRO A 83 -18.01 -1.05 11.63
C PRO A 83 -17.76 -2.08 12.74
N GLY A 84 -17.23 -1.66 13.89
CA GLY A 84 -16.96 -2.54 15.04
C GLY A 84 -15.62 -3.30 15.01
N GLY A 85 -14.74 -3.03 14.03
CA GLY A 85 -13.40 -3.62 13.94
C GLY A 85 -12.29 -2.57 13.79
N ARG A 86 -11.03 -3.04 13.79
CA ARG A 86 -9.87 -2.17 13.54
C ARG A 86 -9.93 -1.59 12.12
N MET A 87 -9.94 -0.26 12.02
CA MET A 87 -10.06 0.47 10.77
C MET A 87 -8.69 0.77 10.19
N GLY A 88 -8.42 0.30 8.97
CA GLY A 88 -7.25 0.70 8.20
C GLY A 88 -7.53 1.98 7.40
N ARG A 89 -6.58 2.92 7.38
CA ARG A 89 -6.65 4.11 6.53
C ARG A 89 -5.51 4.09 5.53
N ARG A 90 -5.77 4.52 4.30
CA ARG A 90 -4.80 4.55 3.21
C ARG A 90 -4.81 5.93 2.56
N THR A 91 -3.61 6.49 2.40
CA THR A 91 -3.35 7.67 1.59
C THR A 91 -2.25 7.32 0.60
N LEU A 92 -2.52 7.43 -0.69
CA LEU A 92 -1.60 7.12 -1.76
C LEU A 92 -1.39 8.36 -2.61
N LEU A 93 -0.14 8.69 -2.90
CA LEU A 93 0.25 9.69 -3.89
C LEU A 93 0.77 9.00 -5.13
N PHE A 94 0.07 9.20 -6.24
CA PHE A 94 0.52 8.86 -7.57
C PHE A 94 1.16 10.08 -8.24
N VAL A 95 2.24 9.86 -8.97
CA VAL A 95 2.89 10.86 -9.81
C VAL A 95 3.02 10.31 -11.23
N ARG A 96 3.12 11.19 -12.22
CA ARG A 96 3.36 10.80 -13.60
C ARG A 96 4.86 10.75 -13.90
N GLU A 97 5.39 9.57 -14.18
CA GLU A 97 6.78 9.34 -14.57
C GLU A 97 6.83 8.58 -15.89
N ASN A 98 7.57 9.11 -16.88
CA ASN A 98 7.67 8.52 -18.23
C ASN A 98 6.29 8.19 -18.82
N ASP A 99 5.37 9.17 -18.76
CA ASP A 99 3.97 9.09 -19.19
C ASP A 99 3.07 8.06 -18.47
N ALA A 100 3.59 7.33 -17.48
CA ALA A 100 2.85 6.36 -16.67
C ALA A 100 2.58 6.88 -15.24
N TRP A 101 1.43 6.50 -14.68
CA TRP A 101 1.16 6.74 -13.26
C TRP A 101 1.94 5.75 -12.40
N ARG A 102 2.67 6.28 -11.41
CA ARG A 102 3.47 5.51 -10.47
C ARG A 102 3.14 5.89 -9.04
N LEU A 103 3.14 4.92 -8.14
CA LEU A 103 2.95 5.14 -6.71
C LEU A 103 4.24 5.70 -6.10
N SER A 104 4.21 6.97 -5.70
CA SER A 104 5.36 7.67 -5.09
C SER A 104 5.31 7.63 -3.57
N HIS A 105 4.11 7.72 -2.98
CA HIS A 105 3.96 7.62 -1.53
C HIS A 105 2.76 6.76 -1.14
N LEU A 106 2.95 5.95 -0.09
CA LEU A 106 1.87 5.25 0.61
C LEU A 106 1.97 5.54 2.10
N HIS A 107 0.92 6.10 2.68
CA HIS A 107 0.72 6.13 4.12
C HIS A 107 -0.36 5.12 4.49
N ALA A 108 -0.01 4.13 5.29
CA ALA A 108 -0.95 3.19 5.89
C ALA A 108 -0.93 3.35 7.41
N SER A 109 -2.10 3.55 8.00
CA SER A 109 -2.29 3.55 9.45
C SER A 109 -3.47 2.66 9.84
N ALA A 110 -3.58 2.37 11.12
CA ALA A 110 -4.75 1.76 11.72
C ALA A 110 -5.35 2.67 12.79
N ALA A 111 -6.66 2.59 13.00
CA ALA A 111 -7.41 3.26 14.05
C ALA A 111 -8.37 2.25 14.71
N GLY A 112 -8.57 2.39 16.02
CA GLY A 112 -9.39 1.49 16.86
C GLY A 112 -8.89 1.55 18.30
N GLU A 113 -9.75 1.24 19.27
CA GLU A 113 -9.34 1.17 20.68
C GLU A 113 -8.30 0.04 20.90
N PRO A 114 -7.39 0.20 21.88
CA PRO A 114 -6.43 -0.83 22.29
C PRO A 114 -7.07 -2.18 22.61
#